data_AF-A0A2W4KPM2-F1
#
_entry.id   AF-A0A2W4KPM2-F1
#
_cell.length_a   1.000
_cell.length_b   1.000
_cell.length_c   1.000
_cell.angle_alpha   90.00
_cell.angle_beta   90.00
_cell.angle_gamma   90.00
#
_symmetry.space_group_name_H-M   'P 1'
#
loop_
_entity.id
_entity.type
_entity.pdbx_description
1 polymer ?
#
loop_
_entity_poly.entity_id
_entity_poly.type
_entity_poly.pdbx_seq_one_letter_code
_entity_poly.pdbx_strand_id
1 'polypeptide(L)'
;QAGRGGFPQDRIPRRANWEATVRQLWHEATYREERYLAIELTGHRMARAWQDPDAVPLYRELIVTGAWWDFVDELAIRRIGPILRRFRDELTPLMRSWARHEDRWLRRSAVICQVTAKAATDRDLLADVITANIDDKDFFLRKGIGWALRDYAKTDPDWVRAFVAEHPGLSPLSRREALKNL
;
A
#
# COMPACT_ATOMS: atom_id res chain seq x y z
N GLN A 1 -3.73 51.94 -20.13
CA GLN A 1 -4.36 51.03 -19.15
C GLN A 1 -5.03 49.89 -19.90
N ALA A 2 -4.62 48.65 -19.63
CA ALA A 2 -5.37 47.40 -19.78
C ALA A 2 -4.37 46.26 -19.51
N GLY A 3 -4.37 45.80 -18.26
CA GLY A 3 -3.42 44.81 -17.76
C GLY A 3 -3.61 43.45 -18.43
N ARG A 4 -2.51 42.87 -18.93
CA ARG A 4 -2.43 41.45 -19.21
C ARG A 4 -2.51 40.72 -17.88
N GLY A 5 -3.60 39.99 -17.67
CA GLY A 5 -3.74 39.04 -16.56
C GLY A 5 -2.69 37.96 -16.69
N GLY A 6 -1.56 38.15 -16.02
CA GLY A 6 -0.59 37.09 -15.79
C GLY A 6 -1.22 36.06 -14.87
N PHE A 7 -1.39 34.83 -15.36
CA PHE A 7 -1.61 33.70 -14.46
C PHE A 7 -0.39 33.60 -13.53
N PRO A 8 -0.57 33.57 -12.19
CA PRO A 8 0.56 33.48 -11.28
C PRO A 8 1.37 32.21 -11.58
N GLN A 9 2.64 32.37 -11.92
CA GLN A 9 3.59 31.27 -12.10
C GLN A 9 3.90 30.53 -10.78
N ASP A 10 3.36 31.00 -9.64
CA ASP A 10 3.52 30.43 -8.30
C ASP A 10 2.62 29.22 -7.99
N ARG A 11 1.87 28.71 -8.98
CA ARG A 11 0.85 27.65 -8.78
C ARG A 11 1.37 26.22 -8.84
N ILE A 12 2.69 25.99 -8.78
CA ILE A 12 3.23 24.65 -8.53
C ILE A 12 3.34 24.50 -7.02
N PRO A 13 2.41 23.81 -6.33
CA PRO A 13 2.60 23.50 -4.92
C PRO A 13 3.95 22.82 -4.78
N ARG A 14 4.76 23.23 -3.83
CA ARG A 14 6.02 22.53 -3.54
C ARG A 14 5.68 21.22 -2.83
N ARG A 15 6.47 20.17 -3.05
CA ARG A 15 6.33 18.88 -2.36
C ARG A 15 6.10 19.06 -0.86
N ALA A 16 6.95 19.87 -0.23
CA ALA A 16 6.86 20.17 1.20
C ALA A 16 5.50 20.74 1.62
N ASN A 17 4.91 21.63 0.81
CA ASN A 17 3.59 22.19 1.11
C ASN A 17 2.50 21.12 1.00
N TRP A 18 2.57 20.27 -0.02
CA TRP A 18 1.63 19.15 -0.17
C TRP A 18 1.71 18.18 1.00
N GLU A 19 2.92 17.75 1.39
CA GLU A 19 3.06 16.85 2.53
C GLU A 19 2.58 17.51 3.83
N ALA A 20 2.88 18.79 4.04
CA ALA A 20 2.40 19.54 5.20
C ALA A 20 0.86 19.63 5.22
N THR A 21 0.22 19.92 4.08
CA THR A 21 -1.24 19.96 3.98
C THR A 21 -1.86 18.59 4.23
N VAL A 22 -1.29 17.51 3.69
CA VAL A 22 -1.78 16.15 3.96
C VAL A 22 -1.68 15.83 5.46
N ARG A 23 -0.53 16.10 6.09
CA ARG A 23 -0.35 15.87 7.53
C ARG A 23 -1.32 16.71 8.36
N GLN A 24 -1.51 17.97 8.00
CA GLN A 24 -2.44 18.86 8.70
C GLN A 24 -3.87 18.30 8.65
N LEU A 25 -4.38 18.02 7.44
CA LEU A 25 -5.72 17.44 7.28
C LEU A 25 -5.88 16.11 8.01
N TRP A 26 -4.82 15.30 8.07
CA TRP A 26 -4.85 13.99 8.71
C TRP A 26 -4.89 14.05 10.25
N HIS A 27 -4.04 14.91 10.84
CA HIS A 27 -3.87 15.01 12.29
C HIS A 27 -4.89 15.94 12.96
N GLU A 28 -5.35 16.96 12.24
CA GLU A 28 -6.41 17.87 12.73
C GLU A 28 -7.81 17.31 12.46
N ALA A 29 -7.93 16.17 11.78
CA ALA A 29 -9.20 15.52 11.52
C ALA A 29 -9.96 15.20 12.83
N THR A 30 -11.16 15.74 12.94
CA THR A 30 -12.14 15.43 13.99
C THR A 30 -13.11 14.33 13.57
N TYR A 31 -13.27 14.12 12.25
CA TYR A 31 -14.12 13.09 11.67
C TYR A 31 -13.32 12.11 10.80
N ARG A 32 -13.84 10.88 10.63
CA ARG A 32 -13.19 9.84 9.82
C ARG A 32 -13.09 10.25 8.36
N GLU A 33 -14.09 10.97 7.88
CA GLU A 33 -14.25 11.44 6.50
C GLU A 33 -13.17 12.43 6.10
N GLU A 34 -12.69 13.24 7.04
CA GLU A 34 -11.61 14.21 6.82
C GLU A 34 -10.27 13.50 6.54
N ARG A 35 -10.05 12.33 7.17
CA ARG A 35 -8.89 11.48 6.85
C ARG A 35 -8.96 10.87 5.46
N TYR A 36 -10.15 10.59 4.92
CA TYR A 36 -10.27 10.19 3.51
C TYR A 36 -9.87 11.33 2.58
N LEU A 37 -10.27 12.57 2.88
CA LEU A 37 -9.86 13.75 2.09
C LEU A 37 -8.33 13.91 2.08
N ALA A 38 -7.65 13.71 3.22
CA ALA A 38 -6.19 13.70 3.27
C ALA A 38 -5.58 12.62 2.35
N ILE A 39 -6.13 11.40 2.35
CA ILE A 39 -5.67 10.32 1.46
C ILE A 39 -5.98 10.63 -0.02
N GLU A 40 -7.14 11.19 -0.33
CA GLU A 40 -7.47 11.61 -1.70
C GLU A 40 -6.50 12.68 -2.21
N LEU A 41 -6.13 13.65 -1.35
CA LEU A 41 -5.14 14.67 -1.68
C LEU A 41 -3.78 14.05 -2.03
N THR A 42 -3.40 12.92 -1.42
CA THR A 42 -2.15 12.23 -1.80
C THR A 42 -2.17 11.67 -3.22
N GLY A 43 -3.36 11.35 -3.76
CA GLY A 43 -3.55 10.81 -5.10
C GLY A 43 -3.94 11.84 -6.16
N HIS A 44 -4.11 13.10 -5.76
CA HIS A 44 -4.54 14.17 -6.66
C HIS A 44 -3.53 14.36 -7.81
N ARG A 45 -3.99 14.76 -9.00
CA ARG A 45 -3.16 14.91 -10.21
C ARG A 45 -1.92 15.78 -10.02
N MET A 46 -1.98 16.75 -9.10
CA MET A 46 -0.86 17.66 -8.79
C MET A 46 0.26 16.97 -8.00
N ALA A 47 -0.06 15.91 -7.26
CA ALA A 47 0.90 15.13 -6.49
C ALA A 47 1.59 14.03 -7.32
N ARG A 48 1.23 13.87 -8.61
CA ARG A 48 1.77 12.83 -9.49
C ARG A 48 3.30 12.87 -9.59
N ALA A 49 3.89 14.06 -9.55
CA ALA A 49 5.33 14.25 -9.61
C ALA A 49 6.08 13.78 -8.35
N TRP A 50 5.38 13.63 -7.22
CA TRP A 50 5.94 13.22 -5.93
C TRP A 50 5.61 11.77 -5.55
N GLN A 51 5.04 11.00 -6.48
CA GLN A 51 4.83 9.56 -6.31
C GLN A 51 6.13 8.81 -6.57
N ASP A 52 7.08 9.02 -5.68
CA ASP A 52 8.44 8.50 -5.68
C ASP A 52 8.82 8.01 -4.26
N PRO A 53 9.99 7.37 -4.08
CA PRO A 53 10.39 6.79 -2.80
C PRO A 53 10.44 7.80 -1.65
N ASP A 54 10.73 9.06 -1.92
CA ASP A 54 10.76 10.13 -0.91
C ASP A 54 9.36 10.41 -0.31
N ALA A 55 8.25 9.93 -0.89
CA ALA A 55 6.90 10.11 -0.34
C ALA A 55 6.52 8.99 0.64
N VAL A 56 7.31 7.91 0.66
CA VAL A 56 7.05 6.74 1.50
C VAL A 56 7.08 7.08 3.01
N PRO A 57 7.94 8.00 3.52
CA PRO A 57 7.85 8.43 4.91
C PRO A 57 6.49 9.01 5.29
N LEU A 58 5.88 9.83 4.42
CA LEU A 58 4.52 10.34 4.63
C LEU A 58 3.53 9.18 4.68
N TYR A 59 3.56 8.26 3.71
CA TYR A 59 2.62 7.13 3.68
C TYR A 59 2.79 6.19 4.88
N ARG A 60 4.03 5.94 5.31
CA ARG A 60 4.32 5.18 6.53
C ARG A 60 3.67 5.83 7.75
N GLU A 61 3.79 7.15 7.89
CA GLU A 61 3.16 7.91 8.97
C GLU A 61 1.63 7.74 8.97
N LEU A 62 0.99 7.92 7.81
CA LEU A 62 -0.47 7.76 7.67
C LEU A 62 -0.91 6.32 7.95
N ILE A 63 -0.15 5.31 7.50
CA ILE A 63 -0.44 3.89 7.77
C ILE A 63 -0.43 3.60 9.28
N VAL A 64 0.64 4.03 9.97
CA VAL A 64 0.83 3.75 11.40
C VAL A 64 -0.18 4.51 12.25
N THR A 65 -0.42 5.79 11.95
CA THR A 65 -1.33 6.65 12.75
C THR A 65 -2.82 6.45 12.39
N GLY A 66 -3.10 5.91 11.20
CA GLY A 66 -4.45 5.55 10.77
C GLY A 66 -4.93 4.24 11.35
N ALA A 67 -4.01 3.27 11.46
CA ALA A 67 -4.17 2.00 12.16
C ALA A 67 -5.52 1.29 11.97
N TRP A 68 -6.11 1.38 10.78
CA TRP A 68 -7.34 0.73 10.39
C TRP A 68 -7.34 0.35 8.91
N TRP A 69 -8.05 -0.73 8.58
CA TRP A 69 -7.90 -1.41 7.30
C TRP A 69 -8.27 -0.56 6.09
N ASP A 70 -9.28 0.31 6.17
CA ASP A 70 -9.74 1.13 5.06
C ASP A 70 -8.68 2.15 4.60
N PHE A 71 -8.06 2.87 5.54
CA PHE A 71 -6.98 3.80 5.25
C PHE A 71 -5.73 3.08 4.78
N VAL A 72 -5.36 2.00 5.47
CA VAL A 72 -4.14 1.25 5.20
C VAL A 72 -4.20 0.58 3.83
N ASP A 73 -5.34 -0.02 3.48
CA ASP A 73 -5.50 -0.71 2.20
C ASP A 73 -5.43 0.26 1.03
N GLU A 74 -6.05 1.44 1.14
CA GLU A 74 -5.97 2.48 0.10
C GLU A 74 -4.52 2.95 -0.08
N LEU A 75 -3.80 3.27 1.01
CA LEU A 75 -2.40 3.72 0.93
C LEU A 75 -1.47 2.62 0.40
N ALA A 76 -1.59 1.39 0.89
CA ALA A 76 -0.75 0.28 0.47
C ALA A 76 -0.95 -0.05 -1.03
N ILE A 77 -2.20 -0.14 -1.48
CA ILE A 77 -2.51 -0.59 -2.84
C ILE A 77 -2.39 0.54 -3.86
N ARG A 78 -2.81 1.76 -3.50
CA ARG A 78 -2.93 2.88 -4.45
C ARG A 78 -1.79 3.89 -4.36
N ARG A 79 -0.92 3.83 -3.35
CA ARG A 79 0.28 4.68 -3.25
C ARG A 79 1.55 3.86 -3.23
N ILE A 80 1.72 2.99 -2.23
CA ILE A 80 2.93 2.16 -2.10
C ILE A 80 3.09 1.22 -3.30
N GLY A 81 2.03 0.52 -3.72
CA GLY A 81 2.06 -0.39 -4.86
C GLY A 81 2.59 0.21 -6.17
N PRO A 82 2.03 1.35 -6.66
CA PRO A 82 2.56 2.04 -7.82
C PRO A 82 4.02 2.51 -7.69
N ILE A 83 4.41 3.00 -6.51
CA ILE A 83 5.79 3.43 -6.24
C ILE A 83 6.73 2.22 -6.28
N LEU A 84 6.38 1.12 -5.61
CA LEU A 84 7.12 -0.15 -5.64
C LEU A 84 7.34 -0.65 -7.07
N ARG A 85 6.30 -0.64 -7.91
CA ARG A 85 6.43 -1.10 -9.31
C ARG A 85 7.39 -0.24 -10.13
N ARG A 86 7.49 1.06 -9.84
CA ARG A 86 8.36 1.99 -10.56
C ARG A 86 9.79 1.99 -10.02
N PHE A 87 9.97 1.76 -8.73
CA PHE A 87 11.25 1.88 -8.01
C PHE A 87 11.55 0.59 -7.23
N ARG A 88 11.61 -0.53 -7.96
CA ARG A 88 11.72 -1.89 -7.38
C ARG A 88 12.98 -2.06 -6.52
N ASP A 89 14.11 -1.53 -6.97
CA ASP A 89 15.40 -1.71 -6.29
C ASP A 89 15.42 -1.11 -4.89
N GLU A 90 14.70 0.00 -4.69
CA GLU A 90 14.60 0.69 -3.41
C GLU A 90 13.45 0.15 -2.54
N LEU A 91 12.27 -0.07 -3.14
CA LEU A 91 11.09 -0.43 -2.34
C LEU A 91 10.99 -1.92 -2.01
N THR A 92 11.53 -2.81 -2.81
CA THR A 92 11.53 -4.26 -2.49
C THR A 92 12.17 -4.55 -1.14
N PRO A 93 13.41 -4.10 -0.84
CA PRO A 93 14.02 -4.32 0.48
C PRO A 93 13.25 -3.61 1.60
N LEU A 94 12.63 -2.46 1.33
CA LEU A 94 11.77 -1.78 2.31
C LEU A 94 10.49 -2.58 2.62
N MET A 95 9.83 -3.17 1.63
CA MET A 95 8.66 -4.02 1.87
C MET A 95 9.01 -5.29 2.64
N ARG A 96 10.19 -5.87 2.38
CA ARG A 96 10.73 -6.97 3.20
C ARG A 96 10.97 -6.57 4.65
N SER A 97 11.44 -5.34 4.90
CA SER A 97 11.62 -4.84 6.27
C SER A 97 10.27 -4.57 6.95
N TRP A 98 9.31 -3.97 6.24
CA TRP A 98 7.95 -3.76 6.73
C TRP A 98 7.24 -5.06 7.09
N ALA A 99 7.45 -6.12 6.32
CA ALA A 99 6.89 -7.45 6.60
C ALA A 99 7.39 -8.06 7.93
N ARG A 100 8.46 -7.54 8.52
CA ARG A 100 9.03 -7.99 9.81
C ARG A 100 8.92 -6.93 10.91
N HIS A 101 8.28 -5.80 10.62
CA HIS A 101 8.14 -4.68 11.55
C HIS A 101 7.17 -5.02 12.70
N GLU A 102 7.35 -4.44 13.89
CA GLU A 102 6.48 -4.65 15.05
C GLU A 102 5.02 -4.18 14.82
N ASP A 103 4.86 -3.07 14.10
CA ASP A 103 3.57 -2.54 13.66
C ASP A 103 2.89 -3.46 12.64
N ARG A 104 1.68 -3.94 12.99
CA ARG A 104 0.91 -4.87 12.17
C ARG A 104 0.41 -4.27 10.84
N TRP A 105 0.22 -2.95 10.77
CA TRP A 105 -0.30 -2.28 9.59
C TRP A 105 0.79 -2.08 8.53
N LEU A 106 2.04 -1.92 8.95
CA LEU A 106 3.19 -2.01 8.04
C LEU A 106 3.35 -3.43 7.48
N ARG A 107 3.23 -4.47 8.33
CA ARG A 107 3.25 -5.87 7.85
C ARG A 107 2.12 -6.13 6.85
N ARG A 108 0.89 -5.70 7.16
CA ARG A 108 -0.25 -5.80 6.23
C ARG A 108 0.02 -5.05 4.92
N SER A 109 0.57 -3.83 5.00
CA SER A 109 0.88 -3.02 3.82
C SER A 109 1.86 -3.73 2.90
N ALA A 110 2.92 -4.34 3.45
CA ALA A 110 3.88 -5.13 2.68
C ALA A 110 3.19 -6.31 1.96
N VAL A 111 2.29 -7.02 2.64
CA VAL A 111 1.55 -8.16 2.07
C VAL A 111 0.62 -7.74 0.93
N ILE A 112 -0.08 -6.61 1.05
CA ILE A 112 -1.13 -6.23 0.09
C ILE A 112 -0.69 -5.20 -0.96
N CYS A 113 0.50 -4.61 -0.85
CA CYS A 113 0.94 -3.53 -1.76
C CYS A 113 0.96 -3.95 -3.25
N GLN A 114 1.07 -5.24 -3.53
CA GLN A 114 1.08 -5.78 -4.89
C GLN A 114 -0.33 -6.15 -5.42
N VAL A 115 -1.39 -6.01 -4.62
CA VAL A 115 -2.76 -6.22 -5.08
C VAL A 115 -3.04 -5.29 -6.28
N THR A 116 -3.69 -5.82 -7.31
CA THR A 116 -3.94 -5.23 -8.63
C THR A 116 -2.73 -5.09 -9.56
N ALA A 117 -1.52 -5.54 -9.17
CA ALA A 117 -0.33 -5.48 -10.03
C ALA A 117 -0.37 -6.46 -11.22
N LYS A 118 -1.17 -7.54 -11.14
CA LYS A 118 -1.34 -8.55 -12.22
C LYS A 118 0.01 -9.12 -12.67
N ALA A 119 0.33 -9.05 -13.96
CA ALA A 119 1.60 -9.54 -14.51
C ALA A 119 2.83 -8.78 -13.98
N ALA A 120 2.65 -7.60 -13.36
CA ALA A 120 3.75 -6.85 -12.74
C ALA A 120 4.04 -7.27 -11.29
N THR A 121 3.30 -8.24 -10.73
CA THR A 121 3.59 -8.78 -9.39
C THR A 121 4.96 -9.44 -9.37
N ASP A 122 5.77 -9.04 -8.39
CA ASP A 122 7.00 -9.69 -8.01
C ASP A 122 6.68 -10.89 -7.11
N ARG A 123 6.85 -12.11 -7.65
CA ARG A 123 6.53 -13.37 -6.96
C ARG A 123 7.45 -13.59 -5.76
N ASP A 124 8.72 -13.25 -5.90
CA ASP A 124 9.72 -13.46 -4.85
C ASP A 124 9.40 -12.56 -3.66
N LEU A 125 9.13 -11.28 -3.92
CA LEU A 125 8.67 -10.37 -2.88
C LEU A 125 7.35 -10.83 -2.25
N LEU A 126 6.38 -11.27 -3.05
CA LEU A 126 5.08 -11.74 -2.55
C LEU A 126 5.25 -12.95 -1.62
N ALA A 127 6.06 -13.93 -2.04
CA ALA A 127 6.40 -15.10 -1.25
C ALA A 127 7.11 -14.70 0.06
N ASP A 128 8.13 -13.85 -0.02
CA ASP A 128 8.91 -13.40 1.14
C ASP A 128 8.05 -12.74 2.22
N VAL A 129 7.18 -11.79 1.82
CA VAL A 129 6.36 -11.04 2.78
C VAL A 129 5.26 -11.91 3.39
N ILE A 130 4.72 -12.88 2.65
CA ILE A 130 3.73 -13.83 3.18
C ILE A 130 4.39 -14.81 4.14
N THR A 131 5.52 -15.40 3.75
CA THR A 131 6.25 -16.38 4.57
C THR A 131 6.73 -15.77 5.88
N ALA A 132 7.17 -14.50 5.87
CA ALA A 132 7.51 -13.77 7.09
C ALA A 132 6.34 -13.59 8.08
N ASN A 133 5.09 -13.77 7.63
CA ASN A 133 3.86 -13.49 8.38
C ASN A 133 2.95 -14.71 8.53
N ILE A 134 3.41 -15.90 8.15
CA ILE A 134 2.58 -17.11 8.07
C ILE A 134 2.00 -17.53 9.43
N ASP A 135 2.79 -17.37 10.49
CA ASP A 135 2.45 -17.76 11.86
C ASP A 135 1.69 -16.68 12.63
N ASP A 136 1.57 -15.46 12.07
CA ASP A 136 0.89 -14.36 12.74
C ASP A 136 -0.60 -14.70 12.95
N LYS A 137 -1.12 -14.32 14.11
CA LYS A 137 -2.50 -14.61 14.55
C LYS A 137 -3.48 -13.47 14.27
N ASP A 138 -2.99 -12.29 13.87
CA ASP A 138 -3.83 -11.14 13.56
C ASP A 138 -4.79 -11.44 12.40
N PHE A 139 -6.07 -11.15 12.65
CA PHE A 139 -7.14 -11.43 11.69
C PHE A 139 -6.98 -10.64 10.39
N PHE A 140 -6.64 -9.35 10.48
CA PHE A 140 -6.52 -8.50 9.30
C PHE A 140 -5.34 -8.96 8.46
N LEU A 141 -4.19 -9.23 9.07
CA LEU A 141 -3.03 -9.73 8.33
C LEU A 141 -3.33 -11.07 7.61
N ARG A 142 -3.96 -12.03 8.28
CA ARG A 142 -4.38 -13.31 7.67
C ARG A 142 -5.35 -13.11 6.49
N LYS A 143 -6.32 -12.20 6.63
CA LYS A 143 -7.21 -11.81 5.52
C LYS A 143 -6.42 -11.14 4.39
N GLY A 144 -5.42 -10.32 4.72
CA GLY A 144 -4.53 -9.66 3.76
C GLY A 144 -3.75 -10.67 2.92
N ILE A 145 -3.14 -11.68 3.56
CA ILE A 145 -2.42 -12.77 2.88
C ILE A 145 -3.36 -13.49 1.90
N GLY A 146 -4.54 -13.91 2.37
CA GLY A 146 -5.51 -14.59 1.53
C GLY A 146 -6.00 -13.72 0.37
N TRP A 147 -6.17 -12.42 0.58
CA TRP A 147 -6.56 -11.49 -0.47
C TRP A 147 -5.46 -11.28 -1.51
N ALA A 148 -4.20 -11.08 -1.09
CA ALA A 148 -3.06 -10.93 -1.99
C ALA A 148 -2.92 -12.15 -2.91
N LEU A 149 -2.98 -13.35 -2.34
CA LEU A 149 -2.94 -14.60 -3.10
C LEU A 149 -4.16 -14.74 -4.03
N ARG A 150 -5.38 -14.48 -3.55
CA ARG A 150 -6.59 -14.55 -4.38
C ARG A 150 -6.56 -13.55 -5.53
N ASP A 151 -6.02 -12.35 -5.30
CA ASP A 151 -5.89 -11.37 -6.37
C ASP A 151 -4.88 -11.84 -7.42
N TYR A 152 -3.74 -12.38 -6.98
CA TYR A 152 -2.73 -12.89 -7.90
C TYR A 152 -3.16 -14.16 -8.66
N ALA A 153 -4.01 -14.99 -8.05
CA ALA A 153 -4.61 -16.17 -8.66
C ALA A 153 -5.39 -15.86 -9.97
N LYS A 154 -5.86 -14.63 -10.14
CA LYS A 154 -6.48 -14.16 -11.40
C LYS A 154 -5.48 -14.05 -12.56
N THR A 155 -4.18 -14.01 -12.25
CA THR A 155 -3.08 -13.89 -13.22
C THR A 155 -2.32 -15.20 -13.35
N ASP A 156 -1.94 -15.82 -12.23
CA ASP A 156 -1.26 -17.11 -12.21
C ASP A 156 -1.90 -18.04 -11.16
N PRO A 157 -2.97 -18.77 -11.53
CA PRO A 157 -3.68 -19.66 -10.63
C PRO A 157 -2.81 -20.85 -10.19
N ASP A 158 -1.96 -21.37 -11.08
CA ASP A 158 -1.13 -22.56 -10.81
C ASP A 158 -0.02 -22.24 -9.80
N TRP A 159 0.61 -21.07 -9.94
CA TRP A 159 1.57 -20.60 -8.94
C TRP A 159 0.93 -20.46 -7.56
N VAL A 160 -0.29 -19.92 -7.48
CA VAL A 160 -1.00 -19.79 -6.17
C VAL A 160 -1.35 -21.16 -5.59
N ARG A 161 -1.78 -22.13 -6.39
CA ARG A 161 -2.04 -23.51 -5.92
C ARG A 161 -0.75 -24.14 -5.37
N ALA A 162 0.35 -24.04 -6.11
CA ALA A 162 1.65 -24.57 -5.69
C ALA A 162 2.13 -23.90 -4.39
N PHE A 163 2.12 -22.57 -4.34
CA PHE A 163 2.52 -21.81 -3.15
C PHE A 163 1.70 -22.22 -1.92
N VAL A 164 0.38 -22.33 -2.06
CA VAL A 164 -0.52 -22.71 -0.94
C VAL A 164 -0.29 -24.17 -0.50
N ALA A 165 0.06 -25.08 -1.42
CA ALA A 165 0.40 -26.47 -1.11
C ALA A 165 1.74 -26.58 -0.38
N GLU A 166 2.75 -25.83 -0.80
CA GLU A 166 4.10 -25.79 -0.23
C GLU A 166 4.16 -25.13 1.15
N HIS A 167 3.15 -24.33 1.51
CA HIS A 167 3.08 -23.61 2.78
C HIS A 167 1.93 -24.13 3.66
N PRO A 168 2.05 -25.33 4.27
CA PRO A 168 1.02 -25.92 5.13
C PRO A 168 0.71 -25.07 6.37
N GLY A 169 1.65 -24.23 6.82
CA GLY A 169 1.47 -23.30 7.94
C GLY A 169 0.47 -22.16 7.70
N LEU A 170 0.05 -21.92 6.44
CA LEU A 170 -0.95 -20.89 6.15
C LEU A 170 -2.22 -21.13 6.97
N SER A 171 -2.69 -20.08 7.64
CA SER A 171 -3.93 -20.16 8.42
C SER A 171 -5.09 -20.70 7.57
N PRO A 172 -6.04 -21.46 8.15
CA PRO A 172 -7.22 -21.94 7.41
C PRO A 172 -8.00 -20.81 6.72
N LEU A 173 -8.00 -19.62 7.32
CA LEU A 173 -8.62 -18.42 6.75
C LEU A 173 -7.88 -17.96 5.48
N SER A 174 -6.56 -17.80 5.56
CA SER A 174 -5.73 -17.37 4.42
C SER A 174 -5.85 -18.36 3.26
N ARG A 175 -5.77 -19.67 3.54
CA ARG A 175 -5.93 -20.74 2.56
C ARG A 175 -7.30 -20.69 1.86
N ARG A 176 -8.39 -20.61 2.63
CA ARG A 176 -9.75 -20.54 2.08
C ARG A 176 -9.96 -19.29 1.23
N GLU A 177 -9.45 -18.14 1.65
CA GLU A 177 -9.55 -16.91 0.86
C GLU A 177 -8.73 -17.01 -0.44
N ALA A 178 -7.50 -17.52 -0.37
CA ALA A 178 -6.60 -17.65 -1.52
C ALA A 178 -7.20 -18.53 -2.63
N LEU A 179 -7.83 -19.64 -2.25
CA LEU A 179 -8.34 -20.66 -3.18
C LEU A 179 -9.80 -20.45 -3.60
N LYS A 180 -10.47 -19.38 -3.15
CA LYS A 180 -11.93 -19.22 -3.30
C LYS A 180 -12.44 -19.29 -4.75
N ASN A 181 -11.61 -18.96 -5.73
CA ASN A 181 -11.97 -18.88 -7.15
C ASN A 181 -11.08 -19.78 -8.04
N LEU A 182 -10.45 -20.81 -7.46
CA LEU A 182 -9.52 -21.73 -8.13
C LEU A 182 -10.07 -23.14 -8.26
#